data_AF-A0A815PIB0-F1
#
_entry.id   AF-A0A815PIB0-F1
#
_cell.length_a   1.000
_cell.length_b   1.000
_cell.length_c   1.000
_cell.angle_alpha   90.00
_cell.angle_beta   90.00
_cell.angle_gamma   90.00
#
_symmetry.space_group_name_H-M   'P 1'
#
loop_
_entity.id
_entity.type
_entity.pdbx_description
1 polymer ?
#
loop_
_entity_poly.entity_id
_entity_poly.type
_entity_poly.pdbx_seq_one_letter_code
_entity_poly.pdbx_strand_id
1 'polypeptide(L)'
;MNPSLEDQKRFYEVYKNDFEMNHVNAFICFHPASMCEVFMPFNRTLIVIASTRYELGRFSKEEWRNWNKNLQIIASNSRNVIAGNNLYDAEYIRYFTGVKAIVLPSLCAYTNASYKQVIGKPFIIAPIHEKNFHSKFMSMLTDSFKHLKIAVAVAHLRDVYKSHYKYSQLAEHPGIIYVPYQVSVMSLFEQYRMNIPLFFPSLDLLTEWHHTYGVVNERTWDSVSGKKKNASIVSGVLDPNIPDPNNEFDLHAIRYWLKFSDFYQWPHIIYFNSTDELVIKLTTTNLTQVSLNMKVYNANLKQYLFEQWRQILQRIK
;
A
#
# COMPACT_ATOMS: atom_id res chain seq x y z
N MET A 1 9.68 15.32 8.13
CA MET A 1 9.84 16.64 8.78
C MET A 1 8.44 17.19 9.01
N ASN A 2 8.10 17.60 10.24
CA ASN A 2 6.81 18.23 10.56
C ASN A 2 6.99 19.74 10.48
N PRO A 3 6.25 20.50 9.67
CA PRO A 3 6.34 21.96 9.69
C PRO A 3 5.78 22.45 11.03
N SER A 4 6.59 23.20 11.77
CA SER A 4 6.14 23.87 12.99
C SER A 4 5.02 24.87 12.68
N LEU A 5 4.28 25.32 13.69
CA LEU A 5 3.30 26.40 13.49
C LEU A 5 3.93 27.68 12.92
N GLU A 6 5.20 27.93 13.22
CA GLU A 6 5.96 29.05 12.64
C GLU A 6 6.26 28.82 11.16
N ASP A 7 6.66 27.59 10.78
CA ASP A 7 6.87 27.23 9.38
C ASP A 7 5.58 27.34 8.56
N GLN A 8 4.45 26.90 9.12
CA GLN A 8 3.14 27.01 8.47
C GLN A 8 2.73 28.48 8.26
N LYS A 9 2.95 29.33 9.26
CA LYS A 9 2.72 30.78 9.15
C LYS A 9 3.64 31.40 8.10
N ARG A 10 4.94 31.09 8.14
CA ARG A 10 5.92 31.59 7.18
C ARG A 10 5.57 31.14 5.76
N PHE A 11 5.17 29.89 5.57
CA PHE A 11 4.71 29.38 4.29
C PHE A 11 3.53 30.20 3.75
N TYR A 12 2.49 30.39 4.56
CA TYR A 12 1.36 31.22 4.15
C TYR A 12 1.76 32.67 3.84
N GLU A 13 2.57 33.30 4.68
CA GLU A 13 3.01 34.69 4.48
C GLU A 13 3.80 34.89 3.18
N VAL A 14 4.63 33.92 2.81
CA VAL A 14 5.37 33.94 1.54
C VAL A 14 4.44 33.78 0.34
N TYR A 15 3.45 32.89 0.43
CA TYR A 15 2.65 32.46 -0.73
C TYR A 15 1.26 33.10 -0.81
N LYS A 16 0.79 33.85 0.20
CA LYS A 16 -0.56 34.44 0.21
C LYS A 16 -0.83 35.38 -0.96
N ASN A 17 0.21 36.00 -1.52
CA ASN A 17 0.13 36.90 -2.67
C ASN A 17 0.74 36.28 -3.94
N ASP A 18 1.12 35.01 -3.90
CA ASP A 18 1.66 34.32 -5.06
C ASP A 18 0.59 34.15 -6.15
N PHE A 19 0.96 34.36 -7.40
CA PHE A 19 0.03 34.31 -8.52
C PHE A 19 -0.53 32.89 -8.69
N GLU A 20 0.32 31.87 -8.73
CA GLU A 20 -0.10 30.49 -8.98
C GLU A 20 -0.99 29.98 -7.85
N MET A 21 -0.58 30.18 -6.60
CA MET A 21 -1.34 29.76 -5.41
C MET A 21 -2.74 30.39 -5.34
N ASN A 22 -2.91 31.60 -5.85
CA ASN A 22 -4.19 32.29 -5.88
C ASN A 22 -5.09 31.92 -7.06
N HIS A 23 -4.55 31.27 -8.10
CA HIS A 23 -5.30 30.89 -9.30
C HIS A 23 -5.74 29.42 -9.31
N VAL A 24 -5.11 28.56 -8.50
CA VAL A 24 -5.55 27.17 -8.39
C VAL A 24 -6.88 27.04 -7.62
N ASN A 25 -7.76 26.15 -8.09
CA ASN A 25 -9.03 25.85 -7.42
C ASN A 25 -8.90 24.75 -6.35
N ALA A 26 -7.80 23.97 -6.40
CA ALA A 26 -7.57 22.86 -5.47
C ALA A 26 -6.08 22.61 -5.21
N PHE A 27 -5.79 22.09 -4.01
CA PHE A 27 -4.52 21.44 -3.69
C PHE A 27 -4.72 19.94 -3.52
N ILE A 28 -3.81 19.16 -4.10
CA ILE A 28 -3.80 17.70 -4.02
C ILE A 28 -2.51 17.28 -3.33
N CYS A 29 -2.62 16.50 -2.26
CA CYS A 29 -1.43 15.99 -1.57
C CYS A 29 -1.53 14.49 -1.29
N PHE A 30 -0.46 13.78 -1.68
CA PHE A 30 -0.36 12.33 -1.64
C PHE A 30 0.61 11.81 -0.57
N HIS A 31 1.78 12.44 -0.45
CA HIS A 31 2.82 11.96 0.46
C HIS A 31 3.74 13.08 0.95
N PRO A 32 3.82 13.33 2.27
CA PRO A 32 2.94 12.78 3.31
C PRO A 32 1.59 13.53 3.32
N ALA A 33 0.49 12.81 3.54
CA ALA A 33 -0.85 13.40 3.58
C ALA A 33 -1.00 14.51 4.64
N SER A 34 -0.26 14.39 5.74
CA SER A 34 -0.21 15.38 6.81
C SER A 34 0.30 16.75 6.37
N MET A 35 1.04 16.88 5.25
CA MET A 35 1.41 18.20 4.74
C MET A 35 0.22 18.98 4.18
N CYS A 36 -0.94 18.36 3.93
CA CYS A 36 -2.10 19.08 3.39
C CYS A 36 -2.58 20.22 4.31
N GLU A 37 -2.29 20.16 5.62
CA GLU A 37 -2.71 21.23 6.54
C GLU A 37 -2.07 22.59 6.24
N VAL A 38 -0.89 22.63 5.61
CA VAL A 38 -0.22 23.89 5.25
C VAL A 38 -1.01 24.70 4.21
N PHE A 39 -1.89 24.05 3.46
CA PHE A 39 -2.73 24.67 2.44
C PHE A 39 -4.12 25.09 2.96
N MET A 40 -4.50 24.73 4.18
CA MET A 40 -5.79 25.11 4.77
C MET A 40 -6.05 26.62 4.77
N PRO A 41 -5.07 27.51 5.04
CA PRO A 41 -5.31 28.97 5.04
C PRO A 41 -5.75 29.55 3.69
N PHE A 42 -5.45 28.89 2.56
CA PHE A 42 -5.81 29.39 1.23
C PHE A 42 -7.29 29.19 0.88
N ASN A 43 -8.06 28.46 1.70
CA ASN A 43 -9.50 28.23 1.53
C ASN A 43 -9.89 27.68 0.13
N ARG A 44 -8.97 26.93 -0.50
CA ARG A 44 -9.20 26.17 -1.73
C ARG A 44 -9.70 24.77 -1.40
N THR A 45 -10.16 24.06 -2.43
CA THR A 45 -10.52 22.65 -2.28
C THR A 45 -9.27 21.85 -1.91
N LEU A 46 -9.36 20.99 -0.89
CA LEU A 46 -8.27 20.09 -0.49
C LEU A 46 -8.63 18.65 -0.83
N ILE A 47 -7.73 17.99 -1.55
CA ILE A 47 -7.79 16.56 -1.86
C ILE A 47 -6.63 15.89 -1.13
N VAL A 48 -6.94 15.26 -0.01
CA VAL A 48 -5.99 14.56 0.86
C VAL A 48 -6.02 13.08 0.52
N ILE A 49 -4.92 12.53 0.04
CA ILE A 49 -4.80 11.11 -0.32
C ILE A 49 -3.67 10.49 0.50
N ALA A 50 -4.00 9.65 1.46
CA ALA A 50 -3.01 8.91 2.23
C ALA A 50 -2.46 7.73 1.40
N SER A 51 -1.22 7.86 0.93
CA SER A 51 -0.48 6.79 0.24
C SER A 51 0.28 5.84 1.18
N THR A 52 0.34 6.22 2.46
CA THR A 52 0.78 5.44 3.62
C THR A 52 0.09 6.05 4.85
N ARG A 53 0.44 5.56 6.04
CA ARG A 53 0.01 6.09 7.34
C ARG A 53 -0.10 7.62 7.35
N TYR A 54 -1.34 8.11 7.48
CA TYR A 54 -1.69 9.51 7.27
C TYR A 54 -1.02 10.45 8.29
N GLU A 55 -0.61 9.93 9.44
CA GLU A 55 0.09 10.64 10.51
C GLU A 55 1.58 10.81 10.25
N LEU A 56 2.10 10.32 9.12
CA LEU A 56 3.51 10.46 8.76
C LEU A 56 4.02 11.89 8.99
N GLY A 57 5.04 12.02 9.84
CA GLY A 57 5.58 13.30 10.26
C GLY A 57 4.89 13.93 11.46
N ARG A 58 4.10 13.19 12.25
CA ARG A 58 3.60 13.61 13.57
C ARG A 58 4.18 12.66 14.62
N PHE A 59 5.18 13.13 15.36
CA PHE A 59 5.97 12.28 16.26
C PHE A 59 5.52 12.39 17.72
N SER A 60 4.85 13.48 18.09
CA SER A 60 4.26 13.66 19.40
C SER A 60 2.75 13.39 19.40
N LYS A 61 2.23 13.06 20.59
CA LYS A 61 0.79 12.87 20.81
C LYS A 61 -0.02 14.12 20.49
N GLU A 62 0.53 15.30 20.78
CA GLU A 62 -0.12 16.58 20.52
C GLU A 62 -0.15 16.88 19.02
N GLU A 63 0.97 16.70 18.33
CA GLU A 63 1.07 16.88 16.87
C GLU A 63 0.06 16.00 16.13
N TRP A 64 -0.04 14.72 16.53
CA TRP A 64 -0.97 13.79 15.90
C TRP A 64 -2.43 14.16 16.22
N ARG A 65 -2.76 14.55 17.46
CA ARG A 65 -4.10 15.02 17.81
C ARG A 65 -4.50 16.29 17.04
N ASN A 66 -3.57 17.22 16.86
CA ASN A 66 -3.80 18.43 16.08
C ASN A 66 -4.07 18.09 14.61
N TRP A 67 -3.29 17.17 14.05
CA TRP A 67 -3.54 16.66 12.69
C TRP A 67 -4.91 15.97 12.57
N ASN A 68 -5.32 15.15 13.55
CA ASN A 68 -6.65 14.53 13.55
C ASN A 68 -7.77 15.57 13.51
N LYS A 69 -7.65 16.63 14.32
CA LYS A 69 -8.60 17.74 14.34
C LYS A 69 -8.62 18.48 12.99
N ASN A 70 -7.46 18.76 12.41
CA ASN A 70 -7.37 19.41 11.10
C ASN A 70 -8.00 18.54 10.01
N LEU A 71 -7.74 17.23 10.00
CA LEU A 71 -8.33 16.32 9.03
C LEU A 71 -9.87 16.25 9.16
N GLN A 72 -10.41 16.29 10.39
CA GLN A 72 -11.85 16.40 10.63
C GLN A 72 -12.43 17.73 10.11
N ILE A 73 -11.73 18.84 10.31
CA ILE A 73 -12.12 20.14 9.75
C ILE A 73 -12.14 20.08 8.22
N ILE A 74 -11.09 19.53 7.59
CA ILE A 74 -11.01 19.37 6.14
C ILE A 74 -12.20 18.53 5.65
N ALA A 75 -12.46 17.39 6.31
CA ALA A 75 -13.55 16.48 5.97
C ALA A 75 -14.95 17.09 6.16
N SER A 76 -15.11 18.06 7.06
CA SER A 76 -16.40 18.73 7.29
C SER A 76 -16.87 19.58 6.11
N ASN A 77 -15.96 19.98 5.21
CA ASN A 77 -16.29 20.75 4.02
C ASN A 77 -16.56 19.81 2.84
N SER A 78 -17.77 19.83 2.29
CA SER A 78 -18.20 18.94 1.20
C SER A 78 -17.46 19.14 -0.13
N ARG A 79 -16.70 20.23 -0.29
CA ARG A 79 -15.80 20.43 -1.44
C ARG A 79 -14.55 19.55 -1.35
N ASN A 80 -14.09 19.29 -0.14
CA ASN A 80 -12.85 18.56 0.09
C ASN A 80 -13.05 17.04 -0.06
N VAL A 81 -11.95 16.34 -0.29
CA VAL A 81 -11.93 14.89 -0.42
C VAL A 81 -10.84 14.33 0.48
N ILE A 82 -11.21 13.34 1.30
CA ILE A 82 -10.27 12.53 2.06
C ILE A 82 -10.31 11.11 1.50
N ALA A 83 -9.15 10.59 1.13
CA ALA A 83 -9.03 9.25 0.58
C ALA A 83 -7.81 8.51 1.14
N GLY A 84 -7.91 7.18 1.16
CA GLY A 84 -6.75 6.29 1.22
C GLY A 84 -6.41 5.78 -0.18
N ASN A 85 -5.13 5.61 -0.48
CA ASN A 85 -4.68 4.97 -1.72
C ASN A 85 -4.97 3.44 -1.72
N ASN A 86 -5.31 2.89 -0.56
CA ASN A 86 -5.73 1.51 -0.35
C ASN A 86 -6.74 1.47 0.81
N LEU A 87 -7.34 0.30 1.04
CA LEU A 87 -8.33 0.13 2.11
C LEU A 87 -7.70 0.20 3.51
N TYR A 88 -6.46 -0.27 3.69
CA TYR A 88 -5.76 -0.19 4.97
C TYR A 88 -5.66 1.25 5.46
N ASP A 89 -5.16 2.16 4.62
CA ASP A 89 -4.98 3.57 4.98
C ASP A 89 -6.33 4.28 5.19
N ALA A 90 -7.37 3.90 4.42
CA ALA A 90 -8.72 4.44 4.62
C ALA A 90 -9.32 4.02 5.98
N GLU A 91 -9.20 2.75 6.37
CA GLU A 91 -9.66 2.28 7.68
C GLU A 91 -8.78 2.80 8.83
N TYR A 92 -7.49 2.99 8.58
CA TYR A 92 -6.57 3.59 9.55
C TYR A 92 -6.98 5.04 9.88
N ILE A 93 -7.27 5.84 8.85
CA ILE A 93 -7.84 7.19 9.02
C ILE A 93 -9.15 7.10 9.82
N ARG A 94 -10.04 6.19 9.45
CA ARG A 94 -11.34 6.02 10.11
C ARG A 94 -11.19 5.68 11.58
N TYR A 95 -10.24 4.81 11.93
CA TYR A 95 -9.97 4.39 13.31
C TYR A 95 -9.55 5.54 14.21
N PHE A 96 -8.65 6.42 13.76
CA PHE A 96 -8.14 7.52 14.61
C PHE A 96 -8.95 8.81 14.56
N THR A 97 -9.77 9.00 13.52
CA THR A 97 -10.44 10.29 13.28
C THR A 97 -11.95 10.20 13.13
N GLY A 98 -12.50 9.01 12.87
CA GLY A 98 -13.91 8.80 12.53
C GLY A 98 -14.26 9.25 11.11
N VAL A 99 -13.32 9.86 10.38
CA VAL A 99 -13.53 10.32 8.99
C VAL A 99 -13.63 9.10 8.09
N LYS A 100 -14.72 9.02 7.31
CA LYS A 100 -14.91 7.99 6.29
C LYS A 100 -14.18 8.38 5.02
N ALA A 101 -12.90 8.02 4.93
CA ALA A 101 -12.11 8.20 3.72
C ALA A 101 -12.61 7.26 2.60
N ILE A 102 -12.65 7.73 1.36
CA ILE A 102 -12.90 6.87 0.20
C ILE A 102 -11.61 6.14 -0.21
N VAL A 103 -11.72 5.06 -0.98
CA VAL A 103 -10.55 4.33 -1.50
C VAL A 103 -10.30 4.77 -2.94
N LEU A 104 -9.14 5.41 -3.18
CA LEU A 104 -8.69 5.91 -4.49
C LEU A 104 -7.34 5.30 -4.86
N PRO A 105 -7.32 4.06 -5.38
CA PRO A 105 -6.08 3.35 -5.69
C PRO A 105 -5.38 3.87 -6.94
N SER A 106 -4.05 3.71 -6.97
CA SER A 106 -3.23 3.98 -8.14
C SER A 106 -3.68 3.16 -9.35
N LEU A 107 -3.87 3.85 -10.48
CA LEU A 107 -4.21 3.21 -11.76
C LEU A 107 -2.96 2.63 -12.45
N CYS A 108 -1.80 3.28 -12.30
CA CYS A 108 -0.52 2.88 -12.93
C CYS A 108 -0.60 2.65 -14.45
N ALA A 109 -1.42 3.43 -15.18
CA ALA A 109 -1.59 3.28 -16.62
C ALA A 109 -0.32 3.59 -17.45
N TYR A 110 0.67 4.27 -16.85
CA TYR A 110 1.92 4.62 -17.51
C TYR A 110 2.83 3.41 -17.79
N THR A 111 2.59 2.24 -17.17
CA THR A 111 3.41 1.04 -17.38
C THR A 111 3.36 0.57 -18.83
N ASN A 112 2.21 0.79 -19.50
CA ASN A 112 1.94 0.42 -20.90
C ASN A 112 2.38 -1.01 -21.27
N ALA A 113 2.29 -1.93 -20.31
CA ALA A 113 2.67 -3.31 -20.44
C ALA A 113 1.54 -4.22 -19.96
N SER A 114 1.48 -5.43 -20.50
CA SER A 114 0.56 -6.47 -20.07
C SER A 114 1.28 -7.81 -20.13
N TYR A 115 0.88 -8.71 -19.25
CA TYR A 115 1.39 -10.06 -19.14
C TYR A 115 1.49 -10.74 -20.51
N LYS A 116 2.69 -11.24 -20.80
CA LYS A 116 3.04 -11.93 -22.03
C LYS A 116 4.15 -12.92 -21.69
N GLN A 117 3.79 -13.99 -20.98
CA GLN A 117 4.74 -15.01 -20.55
C GLN A 117 5.63 -15.49 -21.71
N VAL A 118 6.93 -15.50 -21.47
CA VAL A 118 7.94 -16.10 -22.36
C VAL A 118 8.42 -17.41 -21.74
N ILE A 119 8.37 -18.49 -22.52
CA ILE A 119 8.82 -19.82 -22.09
C ILE A 119 10.29 -19.77 -21.66
N GLY A 120 10.63 -20.43 -20.56
CA GLY A 120 11.99 -20.51 -20.03
C GLY A 120 12.39 -19.36 -19.10
N LYS A 121 11.56 -18.31 -18.95
CA LYS A 121 11.79 -17.29 -17.92
C LYS A 121 11.49 -17.84 -16.51
N PRO A 122 12.28 -17.47 -15.48
CA PRO A 122 12.02 -17.88 -14.11
C PRO A 122 10.83 -17.13 -13.53
N PHE A 123 10.19 -17.68 -12.49
CA PHE A 123 9.38 -16.86 -11.58
C PHE A 123 10.28 -15.87 -10.84
N ILE A 124 9.74 -14.69 -10.55
CA ILE A 124 10.49 -13.64 -9.87
C ILE A 124 10.13 -13.63 -8.39
N ILE A 125 11.13 -13.59 -7.51
CA ILE A 125 10.94 -13.25 -6.09
C ILE A 125 11.08 -11.74 -5.94
N ALA A 126 10.01 -11.09 -5.49
CA ALA A 126 10.02 -9.68 -5.13
C ALA A 126 10.97 -9.41 -3.94
N PRO A 127 11.51 -8.19 -3.78
CA PRO A 127 12.39 -7.87 -2.66
C PRO A 127 11.75 -8.20 -1.30
N ILE A 128 12.49 -8.96 -0.48
CA ILE A 128 12.15 -9.25 0.91
C ILE A 128 13.03 -8.33 1.77
N HIS A 129 12.41 -7.42 2.54
CA HIS A 129 13.17 -6.38 3.26
C HIS A 129 13.72 -6.87 4.61
N GLU A 130 13.07 -7.86 5.24
CA GLU A 130 13.61 -8.49 6.45
C GLU A 130 14.70 -9.51 6.04
N LYS A 131 15.96 -9.20 6.36
CA LYS A 131 17.15 -9.97 5.94
C LYS A 131 17.22 -11.37 6.56
N ASN A 132 16.91 -11.51 7.84
CA ASN A 132 16.91 -12.80 8.52
C ASN A 132 15.81 -13.69 7.95
N PHE A 133 14.63 -13.12 7.70
CA PHE A 133 13.54 -13.86 7.10
C PHE A 133 13.80 -14.20 5.63
N HIS A 134 14.48 -13.34 4.88
CA HIS A 134 14.88 -13.62 3.50
C HIS A 134 15.64 -14.94 3.40
N SER A 135 16.72 -15.10 4.16
CA SER A 135 17.52 -16.34 4.16
C SER A 135 16.70 -17.56 4.57
N LYS A 136 15.82 -17.39 5.58
CA LYS A 136 14.92 -18.44 6.06
C LYS A 136 13.93 -18.88 4.98
N PHE A 137 13.27 -17.93 4.32
CA PHE A 137 12.33 -18.18 3.24
C PHE A 137 13.00 -18.90 2.07
N MET A 138 14.20 -18.48 1.67
CA MET A 138 14.95 -19.14 0.59
C MET A 138 15.33 -20.57 0.94
N SER A 139 15.72 -20.85 2.19
CA SER A 139 15.94 -22.22 2.67
C SER A 139 14.66 -23.05 2.57
N MET A 140 13.55 -22.54 3.13
CA MET A 140 12.26 -23.24 3.11
C MET A 140 11.81 -23.55 1.68
N LEU A 141 11.91 -22.58 0.77
CA LEU A 141 11.54 -22.75 -0.64
C LEU A 141 12.45 -23.78 -1.35
N THR A 142 13.75 -23.74 -1.09
CA THR A 142 14.71 -24.71 -1.65
C THR A 142 14.43 -26.13 -1.16
N ASP A 143 14.11 -26.28 0.13
CA ASP A 143 13.77 -27.56 0.73
C ASP A 143 12.45 -28.09 0.16
N SER A 144 11.46 -27.22 -0.07
CA SER A 144 10.20 -27.53 -0.77
C SER A 144 10.43 -28.09 -2.18
N PHE A 145 11.27 -27.43 -2.99
CA PHE A 145 11.60 -27.93 -4.32
C PHE A 145 12.24 -29.31 -4.30
N LYS A 146 13.21 -29.53 -3.38
CA LYS A 146 13.95 -30.80 -3.28
C LYS A 146 13.03 -31.96 -2.90
N HIS A 147 12.22 -31.82 -1.86
CA HIS A 147 11.44 -32.95 -1.38
C HIS A 147 10.22 -33.25 -2.27
N LEU A 148 9.60 -32.22 -2.86
CA LEU A 148 8.51 -32.40 -3.82
C LEU A 148 9.00 -32.87 -5.20
N LYS A 149 10.31 -32.85 -5.44
CA LYS A 149 10.95 -33.22 -6.73
C LYS A 149 10.38 -32.39 -7.89
N ILE A 150 10.07 -31.13 -7.64
CA ILE A 150 9.56 -30.18 -8.64
C ILE A 150 10.71 -29.29 -9.10
N ALA A 151 10.91 -29.22 -10.41
CA ALA A 151 11.89 -28.34 -11.02
C ALA A 151 11.18 -27.11 -11.62
N VAL A 152 11.26 -25.96 -10.93
CA VAL A 152 10.81 -24.66 -11.43
C VAL A 152 11.92 -23.65 -11.24
N ALA A 153 12.22 -22.87 -12.28
CA ALA A 153 13.19 -21.80 -12.19
C ALA A 153 12.61 -20.61 -11.41
N VAL A 154 13.32 -20.19 -10.37
CA VAL A 154 12.98 -19.01 -9.55
C VAL A 154 14.23 -18.17 -9.38
N ALA A 155 14.10 -16.85 -9.47
CA ALA A 155 15.22 -15.91 -9.31
C ALA A 155 14.78 -14.64 -8.60
N HIS A 156 15.68 -14.00 -7.85
CA HIS A 156 15.38 -12.68 -7.27
C HIS A 156 15.34 -11.61 -8.36
N LEU A 157 14.41 -10.66 -8.21
CA LEU A 157 14.26 -9.54 -9.14
C LEU A 157 15.59 -8.81 -9.40
N ARG A 158 16.38 -8.59 -8.34
CA ARG A 158 17.67 -7.86 -8.42
C ARG A 158 18.80 -8.66 -9.05
N ASP A 159 18.70 -9.99 -9.05
CA ASP A 159 19.68 -10.87 -9.70
C ASP A 159 19.42 -10.93 -11.21
N VAL A 160 18.14 -10.94 -11.60
CA VAL A 160 17.72 -10.88 -13.00
C VAL A 160 17.97 -9.49 -13.60
N TYR A 161 17.68 -8.44 -12.82
CA TYR A 161 17.81 -7.05 -13.25
C TYR A 161 18.70 -6.26 -12.27
N LYS A 162 19.99 -6.13 -12.63
CA LYS A 162 21.01 -5.52 -11.76
C LYS A 162 20.77 -4.04 -11.44
N SER A 163 20.12 -3.28 -12.33
CA SER A 163 19.87 -1.85 -12.14
C SER A 163 18.46 -1.44 -12.53
N HIS A 164 18.13 -1.61 -13.81
CA HIS A 164 16.86 -1.16 -14.38
C HIS A 164 16.27 -2.26 -15.27
N TYR A 165 14.94 -2.26 -15.35
CA TYR A 165 14.18 -3.08 -16.27
C TYR A 165 13.02 -2.27 -16.84
N LYS A 166 12.55 -2.64 -18.02
CA LYS A 166 11.31 -2.14 -18.59
C LYS A 166 10.14 -2.94 -18.04
N TYR A 167 8.99 -2.30 -17.84
CA TYR A 167 7.76 -2.98 -17.44
C TYR A 167 7.41 -4.18 -18.33
N SER A 168 7.63 -4.05 -19.65
CA SER A 168 7.44 -5.15 -20.59
C SER A 168 8.31 -6.37 -20.30
N GLN A 169 9.55 -6.18 -19.83
CA GLN A 169 10.44 -7.30 -19.48
C GLN A 169 9.93 -8.03 -18.25
N LEU A 170 9.43 -7.30 -17.25
CA LEU A 170 8.85 -7.92 -16.05
C LEU A 170 7.60 -8.73 -16.41
N ALA A 171 6.79 -8.24 -17.35
CA ALA A 171 5.59 -8.91 -17.84
C ALA A 171 5.86 -10.19 -18.66
N GLU A 172 7.11 -10.49 -19.01
CA GLU A 172 7.52 -11.75 -19.66
C GLU A 172 7.69 -12.92 -18.69
N HIS A 173 7.79 -12.64 -17.38
CA HIS A 173 7.96 -13.68 -16.37
C HIS A 173 6.64 -14.41 -16.07
N PRO A 174 6.66 -15.70 -15.71
CA PRO A 174 5.42 -16.47 -15.45
C PRO A 174 4.58 -15.87 -14.32
N GLY A 175 5.22 -15.34 -13.28
CA GLY A 175 4.56 -14.69 -12.15
C GLY A 175 5.58 -14.17 -11.13
N ILE A 176 5.08 -13.51 -10.09
CA ILE A 176 5.89 -12.88 -9.05
C ILE A 176 5.49 -13.41 -7.68
N ILE A 177 6.47 -13.88 -6.91
CA ILE A 177 6.34 -14.40 -5.55
C ILE A 177 6.65 -13.27 -4.58
N TYR A 178 5.73 -12.99 -3.67
CA TYR A 178 5.84 -11.96 -2.66
C TYR A 178 5.99 -12.54 -1.26
N VAL A 179 6.93 -11.94 -0.51
CA VAL A 179 6.87 -11.83 0.94
C VAL A 179 6.80 -10.32 1.23
N PRO A 180 5.60 -9.78 1.50
CA PRO A 180 5.40 -8.34 1.54
C PRO A 180 6.09 -7.70 2.75
N TYR A 181 6.68 -6.52 2.53
CA TYR A 181 7.25 -5.69 3.59
C TYR A 181 6.34 -4.53 4.01
N GLN A 182 5.34 -4.21 3.18
CA GLN A 182 4.34 -3.18 3.43
C GLN A 182 2.95 -3.67 2.94
N VAL A 183 1.89 -3.11 3.52
CA VAL A 183 0.48 -3.41 3.21
C VAL A 183 0.03 -2.94 1.81
N SER A 184 0.79 -2.02 1.22
CA SER A 184 0.53 -1.37 -0.08
C SER A 184 1.85 -0.79 -0.61
N VAL A 185 2.27 -1.13 -1.84
CA VAL A 185 3.48 -0.58 -2.46
C VAL A 185 3.22 -0.25 -3.93
N MET A 186 3.80 0.83 -4.46
CA MET A 186 3.52 1.26 -5.83
C MET A 186 3.83 0.17 -6.87
N SER A 187 4.92 -0.58 -6.69
CA SER A 187 5.29 -1.68 -7.58
C SER A 187 4.25 -2.79 -7.63
N LEU A 188 3.52 -3.02 -6.53
CA LEU A 188 2.44 -4.00 -6.48
C LEU A 188 1.25 -3.54 -7.35
N PHE A 189 0.89 -2.25 -7.32
CA PHE A 189 -0.11 -1.71 -8.25
C PHE A 189 0.34 -1.88 -9.69
N GLU A 190 1.57 -1.47 -10.02
CA GLU A 190 2.11 -1.60 -11.38
C GLU A 190 2.03 -3.05 -11.90
N GLN A 191 2.49 -4.01 -11.09
CA GLN A 191 2.51 -5.42 -11.46
C GLN A 191 1.11 -6.03 -11.60
N TYR A 192 0.20 -5.69 -10.67
CA TYR A 192 -1.18 -6.14 -10.76
C TYR A 192 -1.88 -5.55 -11.99
N ARG A 193 -1.64 -4.28 -12.33
CA ARG A 193 -2.21 -3.60 -13.51
C ARG A 193 -1.63 -4.10 -14.83
N MET A 194 -0.41 -4.64 -14.80
CA MET A 194 0.16 -5.41 -15.91
C MET A 194 -0.44 -6.82 -16.03
N ASN A 195 -1.37 -7.22 -15.16
CA ASN A 195 -2.02 -8.55 -15.16
C ASN A 195 -1.02 -9.71 -14.93
N ILE A 196 0.09 -9.45 -14.24
CA ILE A 196 1.08 -10.48 -13.92
C ILE A 196 0.53 -11.32 -12.75
N PRO A 197 0.48 -12.65 -12.84
CA PRO A 197 0.08 -13.50 -11.71
C PRO A 197 0.97 -13.26 -10.49
N LEU A 198 0.33 -12.99 -9.34
CA LEU A 198 1.02 -12.67 -8.08
C LEU A 198 0.72 -13.72 -7.02
N PHE A 199 1.77 -14.20 -6.36
CA PHE A 199 1.70 -15.20 -5.30
C PHE A 199 1.99 -14.54 -3.95
N PHE A 200 1.06 -14.65 -3.01
CA PHE A 200 1.18 -14.09 -1.66
C PHE A 200 0.94 -15.15 -0.58
N PRO A 201 1.56 -15.04 0.61
CA PRO A 201 1.16 -15.84 1.74
C PRO A 201 -0.31 -15.58 2.09
N SER A 202 -1.01 -16.59 2.59
CA SER A 202 -2.34 -16.42 3.17
C SER A 202 -2.29 -15.46 4.35
N LEU A 203 -3.45 -14.90 4.74
CA LEU A 203 -3.53 -13.95 5.85
C LEU A 203 -2.96 -14.54 7.14
N ASP A 204 -3.25 -15.81 7.42
CA ASP A 204 -2.79 -16.48 8.63
C ASP A 204 -1.27 -16.69 8.59
N LEU A 205 -0.73 -17.19 7.47
CA LEU A 205 0.71 -17.38 7.30
C LEU A 205 1.48 -16.05 7.41
N LEU A 206 0.99 -14.98 6.77
CA LEU A 206 1.65 -13.67 6.84
C LEU A 206 1.58 -13.08 8.25
N THR A 207 0.46 -13.30 8.95
CA THR A 207 0.29 -12.89 10.35
C THR A 207 1.34 -13.56 11.23
N GLU A 208 1.52 -14.88 11.11
CA GLU A 208 2.53 -15.63 11.85
C GLU A 208 3.95 -15.16 11.52
N TRP A 209 4.26 -14.99 10.24
CA TRP A 209 5.57 -14.49 9.80
C TRP A 209 5.85 -13.08 10.31
N HIS A 210 4.85 -12.20 10.31
CA HIS A 210 5.01 -10.84 10.81
C HIS A 210 5.13 -10.80 12.33
N HIS A 211 4.33 -11.59 13.06
CA HIS A 211 4.45 -11.69 14.51
C HIS A 211 5.83 -12.21 14.94
N THR A 212 6.32 -13.24 14.26
CA THR A 212 7.60 -13.88 14.61
C THR A 212 8.82 -13.08 14.12
N TYR A 213 8.79 -12.61 12.88
CA TYR A 213 9.96 -12.04 12.20
C TYR A 213 9.80 -10.57 11.84
N GLY A 214 8.60 -10.00 11.92
CA GLY A 214 8.35 -8.62 11.51
C GLY A 214 8.38 -8.40 10.00
N VAL A 215 8.02 -9.40 9.19
CA VAL A 215 8.20 -9.34 7.71
C VAL A 215 7.54 -8.13 7.07
N VAL A 216 6.34 -7.74 7.50
CA VAL A 216 5.65 -6.49 7.10
C VAL A 216 6.09 -5.30 7.96
N ASN A 217 7.39 -5.02 8.03
CA ASN A 217 7.98 -4.02 8.93
C ASN A 217 7.55 -2.57 8.62
N GLU A 218 7.04 -2.31 7.43
CA GLU A 218 6.43 -1.03 7.06
C GLU A 218 4.90 -1.15 7.14
N ARG A 219 4.35 -1.85 8.14
CA ARG A 219 2.91 -1.82 8.47
C ARG A 219 2.54 -0.61 9.33
N THR A 220 3.42 -0.21 10.24
CA THR A 220 3.26 0.97 11.11
C THR A 220 4.43 1.91 10.89
N TRP A 221 4.29 3.18 11.26
CA TRP A 221 5.39 4.14 11.07
C TRP A 221 6.58 3.87 12.01
N ASP A 222 6.31 3.52 13.27
CA ASP A 222 7.37 3.27 14.24
C ASP A 222 8.23 2.03 13.88
N SER A 223 7.61 0.99 13.31
CA SER A 223 8.31 -0.22 12.84
C SER A 223 9.32 0.06 11.72
N VAL A 224 9.09 1.08 10.88
CA VAL A 224 10.07 1.51 9.85
C VAL A 224 11.40 1.92 10.49
N SER A 225 11.33 2.55 11.68
CA SER A 225 12.50 2.98 12.45
C SER A 225 13.05 1.91 13.40
N GLY A 226 12.52 0.67 13.34
CA GLY A 226 12.88 -0.43 14.25
C GLY A 226 12.29 -0.30 15.65
N LYS A 227 11.37 0.64 15.89
CA LYS A 227 10.80 0.95 17.21
C LYS A 227 9.40 0.36 17.37
N LYS A 228 9.23 -0.95 17.16
CA LYS A 228 7.92 -1.63 17.31
C LYS A 228 7.23 -1.25 18.63
N LYS A 229 5.93 -0.97 18.58
CA LYS A 229 5.12 -0.61 19.75
C LYS A 229 3.98 -1.60 19.98
N ASN A 230 3.47 -1.63 21.20
CA ASN A 230 2.30 -2.42 21.58
C ASN A 230 1.00 -1.59 21.57
N ALA A 231 1.09 -0.27 21.34
CA ALA A 231 -0.06 0.63 21.26
C ALA A 231 0.31 1.93 20.54
N SER A 232 -0.70 2.61 20.02
CA SER A 232 -0.62 3.97 19.52
C SER A 232 -0.49 5.00 20.64
N ILE A 233 0.22 6.09 20.36
CA ILE A 233 0.32 7.22 21.31
C ILE A 233 -0.98 8.04 21.40
N VAL A 234 -1.85 7.91 20.39
CA VAL A 234 -3.22 8.44 20.34
C VAL A 234 -4.19 7.27 20.30
N SER A 235 -5.26 7.32 21.10
CA SER A 235 -6.31 6.28 21.08
C SER A 235 -7.19 6.40 19.83
N GLY A 236 -7.71 5.27 19.35
CA GLY A 236 -8.76 5.28 18.33
C GLY A 236 -10.06 5.91 18.85
N VAL A 237 -10.93 6.31 17.92
CA VAL A 237 -12.25 6.91 18.19
C VAL A 237 -13.42 6.00 17.82
N LEU A 238 -13.14 4.83 17.25
CA LEU A 238 -14.15 3.82 16.91
C LEU A 238 -14.43 2.88 18.10
N ASP A 239 -15.25 1.85 17.83
CA ASP A 239 -15.60 0.81 18.79
C ASP A 239 -14.34 0.29 19.53
N PRO A 240 -14.35 0.26 20.88
CA PRO A 240 -13.22 -0.19 21.68
C PRO A 240 -12.83 -1.67 21.44
N ASN A 241 -13.69 -2.47 20.81
CA ASN A 241 -13.39 -3.84 20.42
C ASN A 241 -12.53 -3.93 19.15
N ILE A 242 -12.33 -2.83 18.41
CA ILE A 242 -11.41 -2.79 17.29
C ILE A 242 -9.98 -2.68 17.84
N PRO A 243 -9.09 -3.62 17.55
CA PRO A 243 -7.73 -3.59 18.10
C PRO A 243 -6.92 -2.44 17.51
N ASP A 244 -5.92 -1.98 18.26
CA ASP A 244 -5.03 -0.88 17.84
C ASP A 244 -4.18 -1.27 16.63
N PRO A 245 -4.21 -0.52 15.51
CA PRO A 245 -3.41 -0.82 14.32
C PRO A 245 -1.90 -0.77 14.56
N ASN A 246 -1.43 -0.02 15.56
CA ASN A 246 -0.01 0.09 15.86
C ASN A 246 0.46 -0.92 16.92
N ASN A 247 -0.37 -1.88 17.31
CA ASN A 247 0.08 -3.00 18.13
C ASN A 247 0.81 -4.03 17.25
N GLU A 248 2.11 -4.16 17.45
CA GLU A 248 3.03 -5.06 16.72
C GLU A 248 3.28 -6.39 17.44
N PHE A 249 2.65 -6.60 18.60
CA PHE A 249 2.88 -7.77 19.45
C PHE A 249 1.62 -8.62 19.68
N ASP A 250 0.44 -8.03 19.49
CA ASP A 250 -0.83 -8.75 19.54
C ASP A 250 -1.17 -9.37 18.18
N LEU A 251 -1.27 -10.70 18.16
CA LEU A 251 -1.60 -11.48 16.97
C LEU A 251 -2.98 -11.10 16.42
N HIS A 252 -3.95 -10.80 17.30
CA HIS A 252 -5.29 -10.41 16.87
C HIS A 252 -5.27 -9.06 16.15
N ALA A 253 -4.60 -8.05 16.72
CA ALA A 253 -4.38 -6.76 16.09
C ALA A 253 -3.70 -6.89 14.72
N ILE A 254 -2.57 -7.61 14.66
CA ILE A 254 -1.83 -7.83 13.41
C ILE A 254 -2.76 -8.40 12.34
N ARG A 255 -3.44 -9.51 12.65
CA ARG A 255 -4.31 -10.20 11.71
C ARG A 255 -5.49 -9.33 11.28
N TYR A 256 -6.11 -8.63 12.23
CA TYR A 256 -7.26 -7.76 11.99
C TYR A 256 -6.91 -6.67 10.96
N TRP A 257 -5.72 -6.08 11.08
CA TRP A 257 -5.31 -4.99 10.22
C TRP A 257 -4.69 -5.46 8.90
N LEU A 258 -3.92 -6.55 8.91
CA LEU A 258 -3.32 -7.10 7.68
C LEU A 258 -4.37 -7.45 6.63
N LYS A 259 -5.59 -7.87 7.03
CA LYS A 259 -6.66 -8.20 6.08
C LYS A 259 -6.97 -7.06 5.11
N PHE A 260 -6.74 -5.80 5.48
CA PHE A 260 -7.01 -4.63 4.63
C PHE A 260 -5.90 -4.33 3.61
N SER A 261 -4.81 -5.09 3.61
CA SER A 261 -3.71 -4.95 2.64
C SER A 261 -4.21 -5.19 1.22
N ASP A 262 -3.62 -4.49 0.25
CA ASP A 262 -4.04 -4.52 -1.16
C ASP A 262 -4.19 -5.92 -1.73
N PHE A 263 -3.18 -6.76 -1.49
CA PHE A 263 -3.13 -8.13 -1.97
C PHE A 263 -4.13 -9.07 -1.31
N TYR A 264 -4.92 -8.64 -0.32
CA TYR A 264 -6.09 -9.37 0.19
C TYR A 264 -7.43 -8.79 -0.28
N GLN A 265 -7.41 -7.59 -0.86
CA GLN A 265 -8.60 -6.92 -1.37
C GLN A 265 -8.77 -7.12 -2.88
N TRP A 266 -7.71 -7.47 -3.59
CA TRP A 266 -7.75 -7.61 -5.04
C TRP A 266 -8.10 -9.04 -5.47
N PRO A 267 -8.93 -9.20 -6.51
CA PRO A 267 -9.28 -10.52 -7.01
C PRO A 267 -8.10 -11.16 -7.75
N HIS A 268 -8.13 -12.49 -7.87
CA HIS A 268 -7.17 -13.30 -8.65
C HIS A 268 -5.73 -13.28 -8.13
N ILE A 269 -5.50 -12.85 -6.89
CA ILE A 269 -4.26 -13.12 -6.16
C ILE A 269 -4.20 -14.62 -5.81
N ILE A 270 -3.02 -15.22 -5.95
CA ILE A 270 -2.78 -16.63 -5.66
C ILE A 270 -2.19 -16.74 -4.25
N TYR A 271 -2.98 -17.24 -3.30
CA TYR A 271 -2.50 -17.41 -1.93
C TYR A 271 -1.85 -18.77 -1.71
N PHE A 272 -0.91 -18.86 -0.76
CA PHE A 272 -0.35 -20.13 -0.28
C PHE A 272 -0.22 -20.13 1.26
N ASN A 273 -0.41 -21.29 1.88
CA ASN A 273 -0.30 -21.48 3.34
C ASN A 273 1.04 -22.12 3.76
N SER A 274 1.85 -22.56 2.80
CA SER A 274 3.20 -23.07 3.03
C SER A 274 4.07 -22.92 1.78
N THR A 275 5.38 -23.10 1.91
CA THR A 275 6.28 -23.14 0.73
C THR A 275 6.01 -24.36 -0.15
N ASP A 276 5.49 -25.45 0.40
CA ASP A 276 5.10 -26.64 -0.37
C ASP A 276 3.89 -26.34 -1.25
N GLU A 277 2.86 -25.72 -0.67
CA GLU A 277 1.70 -25.27 -1.43
C GLU A 277 2.09 -24.24 -2.49
N LEU A 278 3.01 -23.32 -2.17
CA LEU A 278 3.57 -22.39 -3.15
C LEU A 278 4.18 -23.15 -4.32
N VAL A 279 5.11 -24.09 -4.06
CA VAL A 279 5.78 -24.87 -5.12
C VAL A 279 4.79 -25.65 -5.99
N ILE A 280 3.77 -26.26 -5.38
CA ILE A 280 2.68 -26.92 -6.11
C ILE A 280 1.92 -25.92 -6.98
N LYS A 281 1.60 -24.73 -6.47
CA LYS A 281 0.87 -23.71 -7.23
C LYS A 281 1.68 -23.10 -8.36
N LEU A 282 3.02 -23.04 -8.24
CA LEU A 282 3.89 -22.58 -9.34
C LEU A 282 3.79 -23.47 -10.59
N THR A 283 3.45 -24.75 -10.44
CA THR A 283 3.32 -25.69 -11.57
C THR A 283 1.88 -25.97 -11.99
N THR A 284 0.93 -25.88 -11.06
CA THR A 284 -0.46 -26.30 -11.30
C THR A 284 -1.41 -25.14 -11.62
N THR A 285 -1.04 -23.90 -11.32
CA THR A 285 -1.92 -22.75 -11.58
C THR A 285 -2.00 -22.42 -13.06
N ASN A 286 -3.21 -22.25 -13.61
CA ASN A 286 -3.40 -21.71 -14.95
C ASN A 286 -3.15 -20.19 -14.96
N LEU A 287 -1.89 -19.81 -15.12
CA LEU A 287 -1.40 -18.42 -15.10
C LEU A 287 -2.03 -17.55 -16.18
N THR A 288 -2.26 -18.12 -17.37
CA THR A 288 -2.95 -17.42 -18.47
C THR A 288 -4.37 -17.06 -18.08
N GLN A 289 -5.11 -17.99 -17.48
CA GLN A 289 -6.48 -17.71 -17.04
C GLN A 289 -6.52 -16.69 -15.90
N VAL A 290 -5.60 -16.78 -14.94
CA VAL A 290 -5.46 -15.78 -13.86
C VAL A 290 -5.25 -14.39 -14.47
N SER A 291 -4.30 -14.26 -15.40
CA SER A 291 -4.01 -12.99 -16.08
C SER A 291 -5.19 -12.44 -16.88
N LEU A 292 -5.92 -13.30 -17.61
CA LEU A 292 -7.12 -12.91 -18.34
C LEU A 292 -8.20 -12.35 -17.41
N ASN A 293 -8.42 -13.00 -16.26
CA ASN A 293 -9.39 -12.53 -15.28
C ASN A 293 -8.96 -11.20 -14.63
N MET A 294 -7.68 -11.06 -14.28
CA MET A 294 -7.11 -9.79 -13.82
C MET A 294 -7.32 -8.67 -14.85
N LYS A 295 -7.14 -8.96 -16.14
CA LYS A 295 -7.32 -7.98 -17.22
C LYS A 295 -8.77 -7.49 -17.30
N VAL A 296 -9.76 -8.37 -17.16
CA VAL A 296 -11.17 -8.00 -17.10
C VAL A 296 -11.44 -7.09 -15.91
N TYR A 297 -10.99 -7.49 -14.71
CA TYR A 297 -11.15 -6.68 -13.50
C TYR A 297 -10.48 -5.30 -13.63
N ASN A 298 -9.25 -5.25 -14.13
CA ASN A 298 -8.48 -4.01 -14.31
C ASN A 298 -9.12 -3.06 -15.33
N ALA A 299 -9.76 -3.57 -16.38
CA ALA A 299 -10.52 -2.75 -17.32
C ALA A 299 -11.72 -2.07 -16.65
N ASN A 300 -12.47 -2.82 -15.83
CA ASN A 300 -13.62 -2.28 -15.08
C ASN A 300 -13.17 -1.27 -14.02
N LEU A 301 -12.11 -1.60 -13.27
CA LEU A 301 -11.57 -0.69 -12.27
C LEU A 301 -11.07 0.61 -12.90
N LYS A 302 -10.44 0.56 -14.07
CA LYS A 302 -10.04 1.78 -14.80
C LYS A 302 -11.25 2.68 -15.05
N GLN A 303 -12.35 2.14 -15.57
CA GLN A 303 -13.57 2.93 -15.80
C GLN A 303 -14.11 3.52 -14.50
N TYR A 304 -14.17 2.70 -13.43
CA TYR A 304 -14.59 3.15 -12.11
C TYR A 304 -13.74 4.30 -11.57
N LEU A 305 -12.40 4.21 -11.64
CA LEU A 305 -11.51 5.26 -11.15
C LEU A 305 -11.63 6.55 -11.96
N PHE A 306 -11.81 6.44 -13.28
CA PHE A 306 -12.07 7.62 -14.12
C PHE A 306 -13.36 8.33 -13.70
N GLU A 307 -14.41 7.58 -13.38
CA GLU A 307 -15.66 8.15 -12.90
C GLU A 307 -15.52 8.78 -11.51
N GLN A 308 -14.82 8.12 -10.58
CA GLN A 308 -14.51 8.69 -9.26
C GLN A 308 -13.75 10.02 -9.38
N TRP A 309 -12.70 10.05 -10.20
CA TRP A 309 -11.95 11.28 -10.45
C TRP A 309 -12.79 12.36 -11.13
N ARG A 310 -13.64 12.00 -12.10
CA ARG A 310 -14.58 12.94 -12.73
C ARG A 310 -15.49 13.59 -11.69
N GLN A 311 -16.09 12.79 -10.80
CA GLN A 311 -16.96 13.30 -9.74
C GLN A 311 -16.20 14.20 -8.74
N ILE A 312 -14.96 13.86 -8.41
CA ILE A 312 -14.10 14.69 -7.56
C ILE A 312 -13.81 16.03 -8.23
N LEU A 313 -13.38 16.01 -9.50
CA LEU A 313 -13.04 17.21 -10.26
C LEU A 313 -14.26 18.13 -10.46
N GLN A 314 -15.46 17.58 -10.59
CA GLN A 314 -16.71 18.35 -10.68
C GLN A 314 -17.07 19.11 -9.38
N ARG A 315 -16.52 18.71 -8.23
CA ARG A 315 -16.74 19.38 -6.93
C ARG A 315 -15.79 20.54 -6.69
N ILE A 316 -14.69 20.61 -7.44
CA ILE A 316 -13.68 21.65 -7.30
C ILE A 316 -14.32 22.99 -7.69
N LYS A 317 -14.20 23.97 -6.79
CA LYS A 317 -14.67 25.34 -6.96
C LYS A 317 -13.52 26.31 -6.81
#